data_AF-A0A0M2UVZ8-F1
#
_entry.id   AF-A0A0M2UVZ8-F1
#
_cell.length_a   1.000
_cell.length_b   1.000
_cell.length_c   1.000
_cell.angle_alpha   90.00
_cell.angle_beta   90.00
_cell.angle_gamma   90.00
#
_symmetry.space_group_name_H-M   'P 1'
#
loop_
_entity.id
_entity.type
_entity.pdbx_description
1 polymer ?
#
loop_
_entity_poly.entity_id
_entity_poly.type
_entity_poly.pdbx_seq_one_letter_code
_entity_poly.pdbx_strand_id
1 'polypeptide(L)' 'MKKEWVVQIRGQCIEQGVPFFFKQWGGINKKKTGRLLEGRTWDEIPLKLIELEEEIEHDKSLRLTAIPLALHSGR' A
#
# COMPACT_ATOMS: atom_id res chain seq x y z
N MET A 1 26.67 8.19 -10.09
CA MET A 1 25.38 8.73 -9.61
C MET A 1 25.63 9.41 -8.27
N LYS A 2 24.97 10.55 -8.00
CA LYS A 2 25.14 11.31 -6.75
C LYS A 2 24.15 10.79 -5.70
N LYS A 3 24.62 10.58 -4.46
CA LYS A 3 23.79 10.01 -3.38
C LYS A 3 22.68 10.97 -2.97
N GLU A 4 23.00 12.25 -2.98
CA GLU A 4 22.18 13.37 -2.53
C GLU A 4 20.86 13.42 -3.32
N TRP A 5 20.93 13.16 -4.62
CA TRP A 5 19.76 13.14 -5.49
C TRP A 5 18.74 12.07 -5.08
N VAL A 6 19.21 10.86 -4.72
CA VAL A 6 18.31 9.78 -4.27
C VAL A 6 17.69 10.13 -2.91
N VAL A 7 18.46 10.73 -2.01
CA VAL A 7 17.97 11.19 -0.69
C VAL A 7 16.92 12.28 -0.85
N GLN A 8 17.08 13.20 -1.80
CA GLN A 8 16.08 14.23 -2.09
C GLN A 8 14.75 13.63 -2.60
N ILE A 9 14.82 12.66 -3.52
CA ILE A 9 13.61 11.96 -4.01
C ILE A 9 12.91 11.22 -2.87
N ARG A 10 13.67 10.51 -2.05
CA ARG A 10 13.14 9.85 -0.85
C ARG A 10 12.39 10.83 0.05
N GLY A 11 12.96 12.00 0.29
CA GLY A 11 12.32 13.05 1.08
C GLY A 11 10.96 13.45 0.52
N GLN A 12 10.88 13.67 -0.80
CA GLN A 12 9.63 14.01 -1.48
C GLN A 12 8.59 12.89 -1.42
N CYS A 13 9.00 11.63 -1.60
CA CYS A 13 8.08 10.49 -1.48
C CYS A 13 7.46 10.41 -0.08
N ILE A 14 8.28 10.54 0.96
CA ILE A 14 7.81 10.51 2.36
C ILE A 14 6.86 11.68 2.65
N GLU A 15 7.21 12.88 2.20
CA GLU A 15 6.37 14.07 2.38
C GLU A 15 4.99 13.93 1.72
N GLN A 16 4.91 13.24 0.59
CA GLN A 16 3.67 13.02 -0.16
C GLN A 16 2.95 11.71 0.23
N GLY A 17 3.46 10.95 1.21
CA GLY A 17 2.90 9.65 1.57
C GLY A 17 2.98 8.60 0.46
N VAL A 18 3.93 8.74 -0.47
CA VAL A 18 4.16 7.80 -1.58
C VAL A 18 5.17 6.74 -1.13
N PRO A 19 4.87 5.44 -1.28
CA PRO A 19 5.82 4.36 -0.99
C PRO A 19 7.14 4.52 -1.75
N PHE A 20 8.27 4.44 -1.04
CA PHE A 20 9.60 4.56 -1.63
C PHE A 20 10.37 3.23 -1.66
N PHE A 21 10.83 2.85 -2.87
CA PHE A 21 11.64 1.64 -3.09
C PHE A 21 13.03 2.00 -3.63
N PHE A 22 14.08 1.48 -3.00
CA PHE A 22 15.47 1.63 -3.45
C PHE A 22 16.14 0.28 -3.72
N LYS A 23 16.32 -0.03 -5.00
CA LYS A 23 16.94 -1.29 -5.42
C LYS A 23 18.44 -1.33 -5.15
N GLN A 24 19.21 -0.41 -5.75
CA GLN A 24 20.67 -0.32 -5.66
C GLN A 24 21.21 0.86 -6.48
N TRP A 25 22.50 1.18 -6.31
CA TRP A 25 23.20 2.12 -7.19
C TRP A 25 23.55 1.47 -8.54
N GLY A 26 23.35 2.21 -9.63
CA GLY A 26 23.93 1.88 -10.93
C GLY A 26 25.43 2.19 -10.97
N GLY A 27 26.15 1.56 -11.89
CA GLY A 27 27.57 1.81 -12.11
C GLY A 27 28.35 0.59 -12.58
N ILE A 28 29.63 0.78 -12.87
CA ILE A 28 30.52 -0.23 -13.44
C ILE A 28 30.75 -1.39 -12.42
N ASN A 29 30.84 -1.07 -11.13
CA ASN A 29 31.08 -2.04 -10.06
C ASN A 29 29.81 -2.39 -9.27
N LYS A 30 28.85 -3.04 -9.94
CA LYS A 30 27.55 -3.45 -9.38
C LYS A 30 27.65 -4.25 -8.07
N LYS A 31 28.73 -5.03 -7.88
CA LYS A 31 28.95 -5.86 -6.68
C LYS A 31 29.32 -5.06 -5.43
N LYS A 32 29.88 -3.85 -5.58
CA LYS A 32 30.30 -3.00 -4.45
C LYS A 32 29.18 -2.07 -3.98
N THR A 33 28.17 -1.86 -4.83
CA THR A 33 27.06 -0.95 -4.59
C THR A 33 25.83 -1.74 -4.15
N GLY A 34 25.63 -1.85 -2.84
CA GLY A 34 24.54 -2.63 -2.26
C GLY A 34 23.16 -1.94 -2.32
N ARG A 35 22.21 -2.55 -1.61
CA ARG A 35 20.81 -2.08 -1.43
C ARG A 35 20.66 -1.00 -0.35
N LEU A 36 21.75 -0.63 0.32
CA LEU A 36 21.71 0.29 1.44
C LEU A 36 21.69 1.74 0.94
N LEU A 37 20.68 2.47 1.37
CA LEU A 37 20.60 3.93 1.31
C LEU A 37 20.50 4.43 2.76
N GLU A 38 21.51 5.18 3.19
CA GLU A 38 21.62 5.68 4.56
C GLU A 38 21.65 4.56 5.62
N GLY A 39 22.30 3.44 5.29
CA GLY A 39 22.48 2.32 6.23
C GLY A 39 21.27 1.39 6.36
N ARG A 40 20.18 1.64 5.62
CA ARG A 40 18.98 0.77 5.61
C ARG A 40 18.55 0.42 4.18
N THR A 41 17.73 -0.61 4.05
CA THR A 41 16.98 -0.86 2.81
C THR A 41 15.68 -0.05 2.81
N TRP A 42 15.15 0.18 1.61
CA TRP A 42 13.89 0.86 1.39
C TRP A 42 13.10 -0.01 0.43
N ASP A 43 12.13 -0.76 0.95
CA ASP A 43 11.45 -1.85 0.23
C ASP A 43 9.93 -1.65 0.20
N GLU A 44 9.48 -0.40 0.31
CA GLU A 44 8.06 -0.07 0.39
C GLU A 44 7.36 -0.34 -0.95
N ILE A 45 6.12 -0.83 -0.88
CA ILE A 45 5.26 -1.11 -2.01
C ILE A 45 3.89 -0.46 -1.78
N PRO A 46 3.15 -0.08 -2.83
CA PRO A 46 1.80 0.44 -2.67
C PRO A 46 0.88 -0.62 -2.09
N LEU A 47 0.08 -0.23 -1.10
CA LEU A 47 -1.05 -1.04 -0.64
C LEU A 47 -2.04 -1.12 -1.80
N LYS A 48 -2.40 -2.34 -2.19
CA LYS A 48 -3.42 -2.58 -3.19
C LYS A 48 -4.74 -2.21 -2.51
N LEU A 49 -5.42 -1.14 -2.97
CA LEU A 49 -6.77 -0.77 -2.49
C LEU A 49 -7.84 -1.85 -2.74
N ILE A 50 -7.47 -2.91 -3.47
CA ILE A 50 -8.31 -4.08 -3.75
C ILE A 50 -8.17 -5.08 -2.59
N GLU A 51 -8.67 -4.69 -1.41
CA GLU A 51 -9.04 -5.61 -0.32
C GLU A 51 -10.31 -5.12 0.41
N LEU A 52 -10.98 -4.06 -0.07
CA LEU A 52 -12.24 -3.55 0.52
C LEU A 52 -13.48 -3.91 -0.29
N GLU A 53 -13.36 -4.30 -1.56
CA GLU A 53 -14.51 -4.81 -2.32
C GLU A 53 -14.83 -6.29 -2.06
N GLU A 54 -13.85 -7.11 -1.66
CA GLU A 54 -14.06 -8.56 -1.47
C GLU A 54 -14.75 -8.91 -0.13
N GLU A 55 -14.68 -8.06 0.89
CA GLU A 55 -15.46 -8.25 2.13
C GLU A 55 -16.93 -7.80 1.99
N ILE A 56 -17.24 -6.83 1.13
CA ILE A 56 -18.60 -6.30 0.96
C ILE A 56 -19.51 -7.29 0.23
N GLU A 57 -18.97 -8.23 -0.55
CA GLU A 57 -19.76 -9.27 -1.21
C GLU A 57 -20.02 -10.49 -0.31
N HIS A 58 -19.11 -10.79 0.64
CA HIS A 58 -19.25 -11.93 1.55
C HIS A 58 -20.23 -11.68 2.72
N ASP A 59 -20.43 -10.43 3.16
CA ASP A 59 -21.37 -10.09 4.26
C ASP A 59 -22.82 -9.83 3.79
N LYS A 60 -23.08 -9.64 2.48
CA LYS A 60 -24.45 -9.51 1.95
C LYS A 60 -25.25 -10.82 2.01
N SER A 61 -24.58 -11.96 2.09
CA SER A 61 -25.23 -13.27 2.22
C SER A 61 -25.85 -13.49 3.60
N LEU A 62 -25.44 -12.76 4.65
CA LEU A 62 -25.84 -13.04 6.03
C LEU A 62 -26.76 -11.98 6.67
N ARG A 63 -27.13 -10.90 5.96
CA ARG A 63 -28.07 -9.88 6.46
C ARG A 63 -29.44 -9.82 5.77
N LEU A 64 -29.79 -10.80 4.93
CA LEU A 64 -31.13 -10.89 4.31
C LEU A 64 -32.13 -11.76 5.08
N THR A 65 -31.78 -12.30 6.25
CA THR A 65 -32.67 -13.23 7.01
C THR A 65 -33.18 -12.70 8.34
N ALA A 66 -32.98 -11.41 8.68
CA ALA A 66 -33.45 -10.85 9.95
C ALA A 66 -34.24 -9.54 9.79
N ILE A 67 -35.10 -9.44 8.78
CA ILE A 67 -36.25 -8.53 8.85
C ILE A 67 -37.39 -9.34 9.49
N PRO A 68 -37.85 -9.02 10.71
CA PRO A 68 -39.00 -9.68 11.28
C PRO A 68 -40.23 -9.33 10.43
N LEU A 69 -40.75 -10.33 9.72
CA LEU A 69 -42.09 -10.30 9.18
C LEU A 69 -43.06 -10.43 10.37
N ALA A 70 -43.49 -9.29 10.92
CA ALA A 70 -44.68 -9.19 11.73
C ALA A 70 -45.47 -7.96 11.24
N LEU A 71 -46.57 -8.15 10.49
CA LEU A 71 -47.94 -8.14 11.02
C LEU A 71 -48.19 -6.78 11.74
N HIS A 72 -48.97 -5.83 11.21
CA HIS A 72 -50.38 -5.95 10.87
C HIS A 72 -50.88 -4.77 10.03
N SER A 73 -51.80 -5.11 9.13
CA SER A 73 -52.92 -4.33 8.59
C SER A 73 -53.40 -3.09 9.35
N GLY A 74 -53.68 -2.02 8.59
CA GLY A 74 -54.89 -1.20 8.72
C GLY A 74 -54.74 0.19 9.34
N ARG A 75 -54.76 1.24 8.51
CA ARG A 75 -55.94 2.08 8.24
C ARG A 75 -55.66 3.07 7.12
#